data_AF-A0A2H3NKG2-F1
#
_entry.id   AF-A0A2H3NKG2-F1
#
_cell.length_a   1.000
_cell.length_b   1.000
_cell.length_c   1.000
_cell.angle_alpha   90.00
_cell.angle_beta   90.00
_cell.angle_gamma   90.00
#
_symmetry.space_group_name_H-M   'P 1'
#
loop_
_entity.id
_entity.type
_entity.pdbx_description
1 polymer ?
#
loop_
_entity_poly.entity_id
_entity_poly.type
_entity_poly.pdbx_seq_one_letter_code
_entity_poly.pdbx_strand_id
1 'polypeptide(L)'
;MTYPKLWALLFALLLTSCRVPNEQFQDPSSAQSIFRYAEVNPVLTITLGEEFENGSQFGIREADHLWRVPISFPGTSWIRVSTDSDDVVRSMHFSYNSGFKFDRELAAYTEELGTPEVLRTESGDEVYTWEDGWTRFDLVRDGEESGRNHYSALTDLSRSGDALEYNWAEDLGEPATLTIDDVLSKTKVWSIVVGKSAELTQTVSSYYPDMPPDTLEMIREIVDRHYAPEALFNDVRAGMIKRDDDQNRSALNSWLFSDQQVELQVLVDEYEPDQSLEEYAAVLGESPPDAERVEPMLRFVRASHVGEFLFDIERERIRATAEILETVPGAHEAPAMPTADERTTRVEEYTMFGLVNFLWTHEPLTNEQISLLANSYESASGQWYVRVYTEALMSALATAREKTIRDLSSTL
;
A
#
# COMPACT_ATOMS: atom_id res chain seq x y z
N MET A 1 25.03 20.51 -17.46
CA MET A 1 25.24 19.20 -16.83
C MET A 1 23.88 18.56 -16.65
N THR A 2 23.45 17.79 -17.63
CA THR A 2 22.20 17.02 -17.60
C THR A 2 22.46 15.77 -16.77
N TYR A 3 21.63 15.48 -15.76
CA TYR A 3 21.72 14.31 -14.89
C TYR A 3 20.78 13.19 -15.39
N PRO A 4 21.17 12.37 -16.40
CA PRO A 4 20.32 11.29 -16.93
C PRO A 4 20.02 10.18 -15.91
N LYS A 5 20.72 10.12 -14.77
CA LYS A 5 20.52 9.11 -13.71
C LYS A 5 19.45 9.49 -12.68
N LEU A 6 19.15 10.78 -12.50
CA LEU A 6 18.03 11.24 -11.66
C LEU A 6 16.68 10.84 -12.28
N TRP A 7 16.65 10.82 -13.62
CA TRP A 7 15.47 10.46 -14.41
C TRP A 7 15.03 9.00 -14.23
N ALA A 8 15.96 8.04 -14.07
CA ALA A 8 15.59 6.64 -13.86
C ALA A 8 14.95 6.39 -12.47
N LEU A 9 15.31 7.19 -11.46
CA LEU A 9 14.72 7.13 -10.11
C LEU A 9 13.36 7.82 -10.05
N LEU A 10 13.19 8.94 -10.78
CA LEU A 10 11.88 9.57 -11.01
C LEU A 10 10.96 8.63 -11.81
N PHE A 11 11.44 7.97 -12.86
CA PHE A 11 10.64 7.05 -13.67
C PHE A 11 10.22 5.78 -12.90
N ALA A 12 11.04 5.29 -11.95
CA ALA A 12 10.69 4.13 -11.12
C ALA A 12 9.65 4.47 -10.03
N LEU A 13 9.55 5.74 -9.61
CA LEU A 13 8.55 6.21 -8.64
C LEU A 13 7.27 6.77 -9.31
N LEU A 14 7.35 7.23 -10.56
CA LEU A 14 6.21 7.75 -11.34
C LEU A 14 5.34 6.67 -12.02
N LEU A 15 5.74 5.39 -11.97
CA LEU A 15 4.97 4.30 -12.58
C LEU A 15 3.93 3.66 -11.64
N THR A 16 3.73 4.19 -10.43
CA THR A 16 2.68 3.73 -9.50
C THR A 16 1.40 4.59 -9.52
N SER A 17 1.34 5.62 -10.37
CA SER A 17 0.13 6.44 -10.61
C SER A 17 -0.53 6.17 -11.97
N CYS A 18 -0.36 4.96 -12.52
CA CYS A 18 -1.25 4.47 -13.57
C CYS A 18 -2.59 4.09 -12.94
N ARG A 19 -3.46 5.08 -12.72
CA ARG A 19 -4.91 4.84 -12.66
C ARG A 19 -5.28 4.24 -14.02
N VAL A 20 -5.54 2.94 -14.08
CA VAL A 20 -6.06 2.31 -15.30
C VAL A 20 -7.38 3.02 -15.61
N PRO A 21 -7.52 3.72 -16.74
CA PRO A 21 -8.81 4.30 -17.11
C PRO A 21 -9.71 3.12 -17.48
N ASN A 22 -10.55 2.70 -16.54
CA ASN A 22 -11.59 1.71 -16.80
C ASN A 22 -12.76 2.44 -17.50
N GLU A 23 -12.51 2.99 -18.68
CA GLU A 23 -13.57 3.50 -19.56
C GLU A 23 -14.02 2.37 -20.49
N GLN A 24 -14.94 1.55 -20.01
CA GLN A 24 -15.91 0.91 -20.89
C GLN A 24 -17.27 1.55 -20.67
N PHE A 25 -17.57 2.56 -21.50
CA PHE A 25 -18.91 3.11 -21.67
C PHE A 25 -19.89 1.99 -22.02
N GLN A 26 -20.78 1.66 -21.08
CA GLN A 26 -21.94 0.79 -21.31
C GLN A 26 -23.24 1.59 -21.37
N ASP A 27 -24.20 1.01 -22.10
CA ASP A 27 -25.52 1.53 -22.45
C ASP A 27 -26.35 1.88 -21.18
N PRO A 28 -26.86 3.12 -21.03
CA PRO A 28 -27.56 3.59 -19.83
C PRO A 28 -28.96 2.97 -19.61
N SER A 29 -29.31 1.89 -20.32
CA SER A 29 -30.66 1.30 -20.32
C SER A 29 -30.77 -0.09 -19.67
N SER A 30 -29.67 -0.71 -19.27
CA SER A 30 -29.68 -1.88 -18.38
C SER A 30 -29.31 -1.43 -16.97
N ALA A 31 -30.08 -1.87 -15.95
CA ALA A 31 -29.66 -1.74 -14.55
C ALA A 31 -28.21 -2.22 -14.44
N GLN A 32 -27.30 -1.33 -14.01
CA GLN A 32 -25.90 -1.69 -13.86
C GLN A 32 -25.80 -2.80 -12.82
N SER A 33 -25.06 -3.85 -13.15
CA SER A 33 -24.80 -4.93 -12.19
C SER A 33 -24.02 -4.33 -11.02
N ILE A 34 -24.42 -4.69 -9.80
CA ILE A 34 -23.67 -4.27 -8.62
C ILE A 34 -22.30 -4.97 -8.66
N PHE A 35 -21.24 -4.22 -8.34
CA PHE A 35 -19.89 -4.78 -8.24
C PHE A 35 -19.84 -5.90 -7.19
N ARG A 36 -19.04 -6.93 -7.46
CA ARG A 36 -18.95 -8.14 -6.64
C ARG A 36 -17.57 -8.35 -6.04
N TYR A 37 -16.69 -7.37 -6.14
CA TYR A 37 -15.30 -7.51 -5.75
C TYR A 37 -14.78 -6.29 -4.98
N ALA A 38 -13.69 -6.49 -4.25
CA ALA A 38 -12.90 -5.44 -3.61
C ALA A 38 -11.42 -5.62 -3.94
N GLU A 39 -10.84 -4.61 -4.59
CA GLU A 39 -9.40 -4.52 -4.81
C GLU A 39 -8.74 -3.98 -3.54
N VAL A 40 -8.14 -4.88 -2.76
CA VAL A 40 -7.57 -4.55 -1.46
C VAL A 40 -6.17 -3.96 -1.61
N ASN A 41 -5.38 -4.53 -2.51
CA ASN A 41 -4.03 -4.11 -2.85
C ASN A 41 -3.69 -4.67 -4.25
N PRO A 42 -2.51 -4.35 -4.83
CA PRO A 42 -2.18 -4.75 -6.20
C PRO A 42 -2.18 -6.25 -6.49
N VAL A 43 -2.20 -7.10 -5.46
CA VAL A 43 -2.10 -8.56 -5.57
C VAL A 43 -3.30 -9.29 -4.96
N LEU A 44 -4.25 -8.57 -4.35
CA LEU A 44 -5.41 -9.14 -3.68
C LEU A 44 -6.69 -8.47 -4.16
N THR A 45 -7.48 -9.24 -4.90
CA THR A 45 -8.89 -8.97 -5.17
C THR A 45 -9.72 -10.01 -4.44
N ILE A 46 -10.74 -9.57 -3.71
CA ILE A 46 -11.69 -10.45 -3.01
C ILE A 46 -13.01 -10.40 -3.77
N THR A 47 -13.54 -11.54 -4.20
CA THR A 47 -14.75 -11.62 -5.03
C THR A 47 -15.84 -12.44 -4.34
N LEU A 48 -17.06 -11.92 -4.30
CA LEU A 48 -18.24 -12.63 -3.82
C LEU A 48 -18.53 -13.88 -4.65
N GLY A 49 -18.69 -15.03 -3.98
CA GLY A 49 -18.98 -16.31 -4.61
C GLY A 49 -17.75 -17.07 -5.11
N GLU A 50 -16.55 -16.54 -4.90
CA GLU A 50 -15.28 -17.21 -5.19
C GLU A 50 -14.61 -17.69 -3.89
N GLU A 51 -13.71 -18.67 -3.99
CA GLU A 51 -12.92 -19.16 -2.86
C GLU A 51 -11.95 -18.07 -2.38
N PHE A 52 -11.80 -17.92 -1.06
CA PHE A 52 -10.84 -16.99 -0.49
C PHE A 52 -9.43 -17.59 -0.42
N GLU A 53 -8.89 -17.99 -1.58
CA GLU A 53 -7.67 -18.81 -1.73
C GLU A 53 -6.44 -18.24 -0.98
N ASN A 54 -6.37 -16.92 -0.81
CA ASN A 54 -5.27 -16.23 -0.13
C ASN A 54 -5.64 -15.62 1.24
N GLY A 55 -6.78 -16.02 1.82
CA GLY A 55 -7.26 -15.49 3.09
C GLY A 55 -6.28 -15.66 4.24
N SER A 56 -5.55 -16.78 4.27
CA SER A 56 -4.52 -17.03 5.31
C SER A 56 -3.24 -16.22 5.14
N GLN A 57 -2.99 -15.72 3.93
CA GLN A 57 -1.79 -14.93 3.63
C GLN A 57 -2.01 -13.45 3.93
N PHE A 58 -3.18 -12.92 3.62
CA PHE A 58 -3.49 -11.49 3.74
C PHE A 58 -4.51 -11.16 4.83
N GLY A 59 -5.19 -12.16 5.39
CA GLY A 59 -6.19 -12.00 6.42
C GLY A 59 -5.75 -12.56 7.77
N ILE A 60 -6.32 -11.97 8.82
CA ILE A 60 -6.25 -12.44 10.20
C ILE A 60 -7.57 -13.15 10.49
N ARG A 61 -7.51 -14.46 10.77
CA ARG A 61 -8.70 -15.24 11.14
C ARG A 61 -9.20 -14.79 12.52
N GLU A 62 -10.41 -14.26 12.59
CA GLU A 62 -11.03 -13.80 13.85
C GLU A 62 -11.97 -14.86 14.44
N ALA A 63 -12.68 -15.59 13.58
CA ALA A 63 -13.52 -16.72 13.96
C ALA A 63 -13.56 -17.77 12.83
N ASP A 64 -14.29 -18.86 13.03
CA ASP A 64 -14.53 -19.81 11.95
C ASP A 64 -15.28 -19.11 10.81
N HIS A 65 -14.70 -19.17 9.62
CA HIS A 65 -15.20 -18.52 8.40
C HIS A 65 -15.35 -17.00 8.50
N LEU A 66 -14.58 -16.35 9.38
CA LEU A 66 -14.51 -14.90 9.49
C LEU A 66 -13.05 -14.43 9.51
N TRP A 67 -12.72 -13.59 8.55
CA TRP A 67 -11.38 -13.06 8.33
C TRP A 67 -11.41 -11.54 8.39
N ARG A 68 -10.43 -10.94 9.05
CA ARG A 68 -10.16 -9.50 8.96
C ARG A 68 -9.00 -9.27 8.02
N VAL A 69 -9.20 -8.46 6.99
CA VAL A 69 -8.16 -8.08 6.04
C VAL A 69 -7.72 -6.65 6.38
N PRO A 70 -6.47 -6.45 6.84
CA PRO A 70 -5.90 -5.12 7.05
C PRO A 70 -5.73 -4.41 5.72
N ILE A 71 -6.22 -3.18 5.59
CA ILE A 71 -6.25 -2.46 4.31
C ILE A 71 -5.71 -1.03 4.37
N SER A 72 -5.19 -0.59 3.22
CA SER A 72 -4.73 0.77 2.95
C SER A 72 -5.73 1.59 2.12
N PHE A 73 -7.03 1.25 2.14
CA PHE A 73 -8.01 1.98 1.32
C PHE A 73 -8.36 3.32 1.99
N PRO A 74 -8.35 4.45 1.27
CA PRO A 74 -8.72 5.74 1.83
C PRO A 74 -10.09 5.69 2.50
N GLY A 75 -10.21 6.30 3.68
CA GLY A 75 -11.48 6.33 4.42
C GLY A 75 -11.90 5.00 5.05
N THR A 76 -11.17 3.88 4.84
CA THR A 76 -11.55 2.57 5.37
C THR A 76 -10.57 2.10 6.46
N SER A 77 -11.13 1.59 7.56
CA SER A 77 -10.41 1.09 8.73
C SER A 77 -9.98 -0.35 8.54
N TRP A 78 -10.90 -1.22 8.10
CA TRP A 78 -10.65 -2.65 7.88
C TRP A 78 -11.76 -3.25 7.01
N ILE A 79 -11.49 -4.43 6.43
CA ILE A 79 -12.49 -5.28 5.79
C ILE A 79 -12.65 -6.57 6.59
N ARG A 80 -13.88 -6.99 6.86
CA ARG A 80 -14.17 -8.37 7.30
C ARG A 80 -14.78 -9.16 6.16
N VAL A 81 -14.28 -10.36 5.97
CA VAL A 81 -14.70 -11.29 4.93
C VAL A 81 -15.29 -12.50 5.63
N SER A 82 -16.56 -12.76 5.38
CA SER A 82 -17.19 -14.02 5.81
C SER A 82 -17.17 -15.01 4.68
N THR A 83 -16.75 -16.24 4.97
CA THR A 83 -16.78 -17.37 4.05
C THR A 83 -17.82 -18.40 4.47
N ASP A 84 -18.06 -19.41 3.64
CA ASP A 84 -18.77 -20.62 4.06
C ASP A 84 -17.79 -21.75 4.40
N SER A 85 -18.31 -22.96 4.63
CA SER A 85 -17.51 -24.16 4.92
C SER A 85 -16.55 -24.58 3.82
N ASP A 86 -16.79 -24.12 2.58
CA ASP A 86 -15.96 -24.37 1.40
C ASP A 86 -15.02 -23.17 1.12
N ASP A 87 -14.86 -22.27 2.11
CA ASP A 87 -14.09 -21.04 2.03
C ASP A 87 -14.53 -20.07 0.90
N VAL A 88 -15.77 -20.20 0.42
CA VAL A 88 -16.35 -19.29 -0.57
C VAL A 88 -16.80 -18.00 0.11
N VAL A 89 -16.36 -16.85 -0.41
CA VAL A 89 -16.71 -15.52 0.11
C VAL A 89 -18.20 -15.26 -0.02
N ARG A 90 -18.86 -15.03 1.12
CA ARG A 90 -20.30 -14.77 1.22
C ARG A 90 -20.63 -13.30 1.44
N SER A 91 -19.76 -12.62 2.15
CA SER A 91 -19.90 -11.19 2.35
C SER A 91 -18.56 -10.52 2.63
N MET A 92 -18.52 -9.24 2.30
CA MET A 92 -17.43 -8.33 2.65
C MET A 92 -18.03 -7.14 3.37
N HIS A 93 -17.50 -6.82 4.54
CA HIS A 93 -17.92 -5.72 5.38
C HIS A 93 -16.79 -4.70 5.50
N PHE A 94 -17.07 -3.45 5.19
CA PHE A 94 -16.11 -2.35 5.20
C PHE A 94 -16.46 -1.41 6.34
N SER A 95 -15.58 -1.31 7.33
CA SER A 95 -15.72 -0.28 8.37
C SER A 95 -14.96 0.96 7.96
N TYR A 96 -15.61 2.11 8.01
CA TYR A 96 -15.00 3.38 7.64
C TYR A 96 -14.37 4.08 8.84
N ASN A 97 -13.45 5.00 8.59
CA ASN A 97 -12.85 5.85 9.63
C ASN A 97 -13.54 7.23 9.66
N SER A 98 -13.14 8.08 10.61
CA SER A 98 -13.68 9.43 10.80
C SER A 98 -13.48 10.36 9.59
N GLY A 99 -12.55 10.04 8.69
CA GLY A 99 -12.33 10.78 7.45
C GLY A 99 -13.36 10.51 6.35
N PHE A 100 -14.14 9.44 6.46
CA PHE A 100 -15.10 9.01 5.43
C PHE A 100 -16.20 10.04 5.18
N LYS A 101 -16.38 10.44 3.92
CA LYS A 101 -17.37 11.44 3.50
C LYS A 101 -18.66 10.77 3.05
N PHE A 102 -19.46 10.30 4.00
CA PHE A 102 -20.67 9.51 3.73
C PHE A 102 -21.57 10.08 2.63
N ASP A 103 -21.90 11.38 2.69
CA ASP A 103 -22.81 12.02 1.73
C ASP A 103 -22.24 12.03 0.30
N ARG A 104 -20.92 12.18 0.17
CA ARG A 104 -20.23 12.14 -1.12
C ARG A 104 -20.30 10.74 -1.71
N GLU A 105 -19.99 9.73 -0.91
CA GLU A 105 -19.99 8.33 -1.36
C GLU A 105 -21.41 7.85 -1.67
N LEU A 106 -22.40 8.21 -0.85
CA LEU A 106 -23.81 7.93 -1.14
C LEU A 106 -24.24 8.54 -2.47
N ALA A 107 -23.85 9.79 -2.77
CA ALA A 107 -24.15 10.43 -4.04
C ALA A 107 -23.49 9.70 -5.21
N ALA A 108 -22.22 9.29 -5.07
CA ALA A 108 -21.49 8.53 -6.09
C ALA A 108 -22.15 7.17 -6.36
N TYR A 109 -22.46 6.38 -5.33
CA TYR A 109 -23.16 5.11 -5.50
C TYR A 109 -24.57 5.28 -6.06
N THR A 110 -25.27 6.37 -5.72
CA THR A 110 -26.60 6.65 -6.29
C THR A 110 -26.52 6.99 -7.78
N GLU A 111 -25.47 7.68 -8.20
CA GLU A 111 -25.20 7.98 -9.61
C GLU A 111 -24.86 6.72 -10.41
N GLU A 112 -24.05 5.82 -9.84
CA GLU A 112 -23.62 4.58 -10.48
C GLU A 112 -24.70 3.48 -10.46
N LEU A 113 -25.22 3.14 -9.28
CA LEU A 113 -26.10 1.98 -9.06
C LEU A 113 -27.59 2.33 -9.12
N GLY A 114 -27.95 3.61 -9.21
CA GLY A 114 -29.33 4.10 -9.18
C GLY A 114 -29.84 4.42 -7.77
N THR A 115 -31.14 4.66 -7.63
CA THR A 115 -31.74 5.05 -6.34
C THR A 115 -31.84 3.85 -5.38
N PRO A 116 -31.26 3.90 -4.16
CA PRO A 116 -31.36 2.82 -3.20
C PRO A 116 -32.76 2.70 -2.56
N GLU A 117 -33.07 1.53 -2.03
CA GLU A 117 -34.08 1.39 -1.00
C GLU A 117 -33.53 1.95 0.32
N VAL A 118 -34.34 2.69 1.08
CA VAL A 118 -33.90 3.31 2.33
C VAL A 118 -34.72 2.76 3.49
N LEU A 119 -34.04 2.10 4.42
CA LEU A 119 -34.60 1.60 5.66
C LEU A 119 -34.03 2.41 6.83
N ARG A 120 -34.90 2.82 7.76
CA ARG A 120 -34.48 3.37 9.05
C ARG A 120 -34.69 2.32 10.14
N THR A 121 -33.63 1.98 10.86
CA THR A 121 -33.68 0.98 11.92
C THR A 121 -34.25 1.56 13.22
N GLU A 122 -34.58 0.69 14.18
CA GLU A 122 -35.00 1.12 15.52
C GLU A 122 -33.87 1.84 16.29
N SER A 123 -32.60 1.54 15.99
CA SER A 123 -31.42 2.24 16.51
C SER A 123 -31.22 3.64 15.91
N GLY A 124 -32.02 4.00 14.90
CA GLY A 124 -31.94 5.29 14.23
C GLY A 124 -30.98 5.32 13.04
N ASP A 125 -30.32 4.20 12.73
CA ASP A 125 -29.43 4.06 11.58
C ASP A 125 -30.23 4.16 10.27
N GLU A 126 -29.59 4.71 9.24
CA GLU A 126 -30.13 4.74 7.88
C GLU A 126 -29.35 3.77 7.01
N VAL A 127 -30.03 2.76 6.47
CA VAL A 127 -29.49 1.75 5.57
C VAL A 127 -29.96 2.06 4.15
N TYR A 128 -29.01 2.27 3.26
CA TYR A 128 -29.21 2.52 1.84
C TYR A 128 -28.83 1.25 1.08
N THR A 129 -29.81 0.56 0.50
CA THR A 129 -29.65 -0.77 -0.10
C THR A 129 -29.81 -0.72 -1.62
N TRP A 130 -28.84 -1.29 -2.32
CA TRP A 130 -28.95 -1.66 -3.72
C TRP A 130 -28.95 -3.18 -3.81
N GLU A 131 -29.86 -3.74 -4.59
CA GLU A 131 -29.96 -5.19 -4.76
C GLU A 131 -30.18 -5.52 -6.25
N ASP A 132 -29.41 -6.47 -6.74
CA ASP A 132 -29.65 -7.14 -8.02
C ASP A 132 -29.95 -8.63 -7.79
N GLY A 133 -30.09 -9.41 -8.86
CA GLY A 133 -30.45 -10.83 -8.72
C GLY A 133 -29.44 -11.67 -7.95
N TRP A 134 -28.20 -11.22 -7.81
CA TRP A 134 -27.08 -12.00 -7.25
C TRP A 134 -26.37 -11.29 -6.08
N THR A 135 -26.52 -9.98 -5.93
CA THR A 135 -25.70 -9.15 -5.06
C THR A 135 -26.57 -8.17 -4.30
N ARG A 136 -26.26 -7.97 -3.02
CA ARG A 136 -26.78 -6.87 -2.23
C ARG A 136 -25.63 -6.02 -1.73
N PHE A 137 -25.76 -4.70 -1.90
CA PHE A 137 -24.86 -3.71 -1.34
C PHE A 137 -25.63 -2.81 -0.38
N ASP A 138 -25.20 -2.78 0.88
CA ASP A 138 -25.74 -1.90 1.91
C ASP A 138 -24.70 -0.83 2.27
N LEU A 139 -25.10 0.44 2.27
CA LEU A 139 -24.33 1.53 2.85
C LEU A 139 -25.08 2.07 4.07
N VAL A 140 -24.43 2.08 5.23
CA VAL A 140 -25.08 2.37 6.51
C VAL A 140 -24.52 3.63 7.15
N ARG A 141 -25.42 4.60 7.36
CA ARG A 141 -25.17 5.77 8.19
C ARG A 141 -25.57 5.43 9.61
N ASP A 142 -24.57 5.26 10.46
CA ASP A 142 -24.78 5.11 11.90
C ASP A 142 -25.49 6.33 12.51
N GLY A 143 -26.45 6.10 13.39
CA GLY A 143 -27.14 7.14 14.15
C GLY A 143 -26.24 7.78 15.21
N GLU A 144 -26.52 9.04 15.60
CA GLU A 144 -25.73 9.74 16.64
C GLU A 144 -25.70 9.01 18.00
N GLU A 145 -26.64 8.09 18.27
CA GLU A 145 -26.75 7.37 19.54
C GLU A 145 -25.93 6.06 19.60
N SER A 146 -25.56 5.47 18.46
CA SER A 146 -24.89 4.17 18.42
C SER A 146 -23.37 4.27 18.62
N GLY A 147 -22.77 5.43 18.34
CA GLY A 147 -21.35 5.68 18.57
C GLY A 147 -20.42 4.77 17.74
N ARG A 148 -20.91 4.23 16.63
CA ARG A 148 -20.17 3.37 15.70
C ARG A 148 -19.73 4.20 14.49
N ASN A 149 -18.80 3.62 13.74
CA ASN A 149 -18.40 4.19 12.47
C ASN A 149 -19.39 3.82 11.37
N HIS A 150 -19.51 4.67 10.35
CA HIS A 150 -20.17 4.32 9.09
C HIS A 150 -19.58 3.03 8.52
N TYR A 151 -20.39 2.26 7.80
CA TYR A 151 -19.93 1.03 7.18
C TYR A 151 -20.68 0.71 5.89
N SER A 152 -20.16 -0.23 5.13
CA SER A 152 -20.90 -0.86 4.04
C SER A 152 -20.72 -2.38 4.04
N ALA A 153 -21.63 -3.07 3.37
CA ALA A 153 -21.59 -4.52 3.23
C ALA A 153 -21.95 -4.95 1.81
N LEU A 154 -21.15 -5.83 1.23
CA LEU A 154 -21.44 -6.58 0.01
C LEU A 154 -21.83 -8.00 0.39
N THR A 155 -22.96 -8.49 -0.10
CA THR A 155 -23.50 -9.82 0.21
C THR A 155 -23.83 -10.60 -1.06
N ASP A 156 -23.42 -11.86 -1.11
CA ASP A 156 -23.76 -12.80 -2.18
C ASP A 156 -25.15 -13.42 -1.96
N LEU A 157 -26.10 -13.09 -2.83
CA LEU A 157 -27.46 -13.64 -2.84
C LEU A 157 -27.58 -14.94 -3.64
N SER A 158 -26.55 -15.32 -4.41
CA SER A 158 -26.63 -16.44 -5.36
C SER A 158 -26.88 -17.80 -4.69
N ARG A 159 -26.64 -17.93 -3.38
CA ARG A 159 -26.88 -19.15 -2.60
C ARG A 159 -27.69 -18.88 -1.32
N SER A 160 -28.78 -18.11 -1.45
CA SER A 160 -29.69 -17.65 -0.39
C SER A 160 -30.28 -18.70 0.59
N GLY A 161 -29.93 -19.99 0.47
CA GLY A 161 -30.30 -21.04 1.43
C GLY A 161 -29.42 -21.07 2.68
N ASP A 162 -28.20 -20.54 2.60
CA ASP A 162 -27.21 -20.49 3.69
C ASP A 162 -26.76 -19.06 3.98
N ALA A 163 -27.61 -18.06 3.69
CA ALA A 163 -27.33 -16.68 4.06
C ALA A 163 -27.20 -16.65 5.58
N LEU A 164 -25.96 -16.64 6.07
CA LEU A 164 -25.65 -16.26 7.44
C LEU A 164 -26.23 -14.84 7.58
N GLU A 165 -27.40 -14.72 8.22
CA GLU A 165 -27.86 -13.47 8.81
C GLU A 165 -26.87 -13.13 9.91
N TYR A 166 -25.69 -12.70 9.49
CA TYR A 166 -24.66 -12.25 10.39
C TYR A 166 -25.18 -10.92 10.93
N ASN A 167 -25.49 -10.88 12.23
CA ASN A 167 -25.94 -9.67 12.89
C ASN A 167 -24.73 -8.73 13.04
N TRP A 168 -24.37 -8.06 11.94
CA TRP A 168 -23.22 -7.16 11.89
C TRP A 168 -23.27 -6.17 13.05
N ALA A 169 -24.45 -5.64 13.36
CA ALA A 169 -24.64 -4.70 14.46
C ALA A 169 -24.10 -5.17 15.84
N GLU A 170 -23.96 -6.48 16.10
CA GLU A 170 -23.41 -7.00 17.36
C GLU A 170 -21.92 -7.37 17.27
N ASP A 171 -21.43 -7.75 16.09
CA ASP A 171 -20.06 -8.26 15.90
C ASP A 171 -19.06 -7.21 15.38
N LEU A 172 -19.50 -5.98 15.12
CA LEU A 172 -18.66 -4.85 14.64
C LEU A 172 -17.74 -4.21 15.70
N GLY A 173 -17.47 -4.89 16.82
CA GLY A 173 -16.50 -4.41 17.80
C GLY A 173 -15.15 -4.09 17.16
N GLU A 174 -14.49 -3.05 17.65
CA GLU A 174 -13.11 -2.73 17.26
C GLU A 174 -12.21 -3.97 17.42
N PRO A 175 -11.21 -4.15 16.54
CA PRO A 175 -10.27 -5.26 16.68
C PRO A 175 -9.67 -5.25 18.09
N ALA A 176 -9.70 -6.41 18.77
CA ALA A 176 -9.24 -6.50 20.16
C ALA A 176 -7.78 -6.06 20.35
N THR A 177 -6.95 -6.23 19.31
CA THR A 177 -5.56 -5.75 19.26
C THR A 177 -5.10 -5.50 17.82
N LEU A 178 -4.57 -4.30 17.54
CA LEU A 178 -3.92 -3.98 16.27
C LEU A 178 -2.55 -4.68 16.15
N THR A 179 -2.25 -5.33 15.03
CA THR A 179 -1.06 -6.19 14.82
C THR A 179 0.00 -5.51 13.93
N ILE A 180 1.10 -6.22 13.60
CA ILE A 180 2.05 -5.79 12.57
C ILE A 180 1.40 -5.70 11.19
N ASP A 181 0.39 -6.53 10.92
CA ASP A 181 -0.35 -6.47 9.65
C ASP A 181 -1.15 -5.18 9.54
N ASP A 182 -1.69 -4.71 10.66
CA ASP A 182 -2.35 -3.41 10.75
C ASP A 182 -1.36 -2.28 10.48
N VAL A 183 -0.17 -2.32 11.10
CA VAL A 183 0.89 -1.35 10.81
C VAL A 183 1.21 -1.36 9.32
N LEU A 184 1.51 -2.52 8.74
CA LEU A 184 1.85 -2.69 7.31
C LEU A 184 0.75 -2.18 6.38
N SER A 185 -0.52 -2.32 6.76
CA SER A 185 -1.66 -1.79 6.00
C SER A 185 -1.71 -0.26 5.96
N LYS A 186 -1.08 0.43 6.91
CA LYS A 186 -0.89 1.89 6.90
C LYS A 186 0.43 2.33 6.27
N THR A 187 1.28 1.39 5.86
CA THR A 187 2.52 1.68 5.16
C THR A 187 2.34 1.59 3.65
N LYS A 188 3.17 2.29 2.89
CA LYS A 188 3.23 2.16 1.43
C LYS A 188 4.14 0.99 0.99
N VAL A 189 4.20 -0.12 1.75
CA VAL A 189 5.09 -1.27 1.44
C VAL A 189 4.87 -1.83 0.05
N TRP A 190 3.61 -1.91 -0.41
CA TRP A 190 3.29 -2.33 -1.77
C TRP A 190 3.93 -1.46 -2.84
N SER A 191 3.97 -0.14 -2.64
CA SER A 191 4.65 0.78 -3.57
C SER A 191 6.17 0.56 -3.64
N ILE A 192 6.75 -0.10 -2.63
CA ILE A 192 8.18 -0.37 -2.56
C ILE A 192 8.51 -1.75 -3.12
N VAL A 193 7.68 -2.77 -2.89
CA VAL A 193 7.98 -4.14 -3.36
C VAL A 193 7.51 -4.39 -4.80
N VAL A 194 6.47 -3.68 -5.27
CA VAL A 194 6.01 -3.76 -6.66
C VAL A 194 7.07 -3.22 -7.61
N GLY A 195 7.28 -3.92 -8.73
CA GLY A 195 8.21 -3.52 -9.78
C GLY A 195 9.68 -3.84 -9.53
N LYS A 196 10.04 -4.40 -8.36
CA LYS A 196 11.44 -4.73 -8.03
C LYS A 196 12.06 -5.75 -8.98
N SER A 197 11.29 -6.73 -9.44
CA SER A 197 11.75 -7.72 -10.42
C SER A 197 12.09 -7.09 -11.78
N ALA A 198 11.20 -6.23 -12.28
CA ALA A 198 11.38 -5.48 -13.52
C ALA A 198 12.57 -4.51 -13.44
N GLU A 199 12.69 -3.77 -12.33
CA GLU A 199 13.80 -2.86 -12.06
C GLU A 199 15.15 -3.60 -12.05
N LEU A 200 15.23 -4.74 -11.38
CA LEU A 200 16.44 -5.56 -11.31
C LEU A 200 16.80 -6.14 -12.69
N THR A 201 15.83 -6.71 -13.40
CA THR A 201 16.02 -7.28 -14.75
C THR A 201 16.48 -6.21 -15.74
N GLN A 202 15.86 -5.02 -15.70
CA GLN A 202 16.27 -3.88 -16.51
C GLN A 202 17.70 -3.48 -16.19
N THR A 203 18.05 -3.40 -14.89
CA THR A 203 19.41 -3.06 -14.46
C THR A 203 20.43 -4.08 -14.99
N VAL A 204 20.17 -5.39 -14.82
CA VAL A 204 21.01 -6.47 -15.36
C VAL A 204 21.21 -6.33 -16.87
N SER A 205 20.13 -6.15 -17.63
CA SER A 205 20.21 -5.98 -19.08
C SER A 205 21.00 -4.74 -19.51
N SER A 206 20.97 -3.67 -18.71
CA SER A 206 21.72 -2.45 -19.00
C SER A 206 23.23 -2.60 -18.84
N TYR A 207 23.67 -3.51 -17.96
CA TYR A 207 25.08 -3.84 -17.75
C TYR A 207 25.59 -4.93 -18.71
N TYR A 208 24.69 -5.71 -19.33
CA TYR A 208 25.04 -6.66 -20.38
C TYR A 208 24.13 -6.51 -21.61
N PRO A 209 24.33 -5.46 -22.43
CA PRO A 209 23.46 -5.14 -23.56
C PRO A 209 23.41 -6.22 -24.65
N ASP A 210 24.49 -6.99 -24.81
CA ASP A 210 24.63 -8.05 -25.81
C ASP A 210 24.21 -9.44 -25.27
N MET A 211 23.49 -9.48 -24.13
CA MET A 211 23.02 -10.73 -23.52
C MET A 211 22.12 -11.52 -24.49
N PRO A 212 22.32 -12.83 -24.68
CA PRO A 212 21.43 -13.65 -25.48
C PRO A 212 19.97 -13.57 -24.98
N PRO A 213 18.97 -13.46 -25.88
CA PRO A 213 17.57 -13.34 -25.48
C PRO A 213 17.09 -14.46 -24.55
N ASP A 214 17.48 -15.70 -24.83
CA ASP A 214 17.11 -16.87 -24.01
C ASP A 214 17.69 -16.79 -22.59
N THR A 215 18.90 -16.23 -22.45
CA THR A 215 19.53 -16.00 -21.14
C THR A 215 18.79 -14.90 -20.37
N LEU A 216 18.42 -13.81 -21.05
CA LEU A 216 17.66 -12.73 -20.44
C LEU A 216 16.28 -13.19 -19.97
N GLU A 217 15.60 -14.02 -20.77
CA GLU A 217 14.29 -14.58 -20.40
C GLU A 217 14.40 -15.50 -19.18
N MET A 218 15.41 -16.39 -19.15
CA MET A 218 15.67 -17.24 -18.00
C MET A 218 15.97 -16.44 -16.73
N ILE A 219 16.78 -15.37 -16.81
CA ILE A 219 17.03 -14.47 -15.68
C ILE A 219 15.73 -13.81 -15.23
N ARG A 220 14.93 -13.30 -16.17
CA ARG A 220 13.63 -12.67 -15.86
C ARG A 220 12.72 -13.64 -15.12
N GLU A 221 12.54 -14.87 -15.62
CA GLU A 221 11.67 -15.88 -14.98
C GLU A 221 12.12 -16.21 -13.54
N ILE A 222 13.43 -16.34 -13.31
CA ILE A 222 13.96 -16.63 -11.96
C ILE A 222 13.82 -15.40 -11.04
N VAL A 223 14.11 -14.20 -11.55
CA VAL A 223 13.98 -12.94 -10.80
C VAL A 223 12.51 -12.68 -10.44
N ASP A 224 11.58 -12.81 -11.40
CA ASP A 224 10.14 -12.61 -11.18
C ASP A 224 9.59 -13.56 -10.11
N ARG A 225 10.08 -14.81 -10.06
CA ARG A 225 9.69 -15.77 -9.02
C ARG A 225 10.09 -15.32 -7.61
N HIS A 226 11.32 -14.83 -7.43
CA HIS A 226 11.87 -14.55 -6.09
C HIS A 226 11.65 -13.11 -5.63
N TYR A 227 11.48 -12.18 -6.57
CA TYR A 227 11.13 -10.79 -6.34
C TYR A 227 9.63 -10.51 -6.57
N ALA A 228 8.80 -11.57 -6.61
CA ALA A 228 7.35 -11.44 -6.63
C ALA A 228 6.88 -10.54 -5.47
N PRO A 229 6.01 -9.54 -5.70
CA PRO A 229 5.59 -8.59 -4.66
C PRO A 229 5.02 -9.27 -3.42
N GLU A 230 4.26 -10.35 -3.59
CA GLU A 230 3.66 -11.16 -2.53
C GLU A 230 4.73 -11.82 -1.65
N ALA A 231 5.76 -12.39 -2.28
CA ALA A 231 6.86 -13.05 -1.58
C ALA A 231 7.67 -12.04 -0.77
N LEU A 232 8.00 -10.89 -1.38
CA LEU A 232 8.70 -9.80 -0.70
C LEU A 232 7.88 -9.22 0.47
N PHE A 233 6.58 -9.00 0.27
CA PHE A 233 5.69 -8.54 1.34
C PHE A 233 5.66 -9.53 2.51
N ASN A 234 5.54 -10.83 2.24
CA ASN A 234 5.54 -11.86 3.28
C ASN A 234 6.87 -11.92 4.04
N ASP A 235 8.00 -11.79 3.34
CA ASP A 235 9.33 -11.77 3.96
C ASP A 235 9.52 -10.50 4.82
N VAL A 236 9.02 -9.33 4.37
CA VAL A 236 8.98 -8.10 5.16
C VAL A 236 8.13 -8.30 6.42
N ARG A 237 6.91 -8.81 6.25
CA ARG A 237 5.96 -9.10 7.34
C ARG A 237 6.59 -10.01 8.39
N ALA A 238 7.16 -11.14 7.98
CA ALA A 238 7.85 -12.07 8.87
C ALA A 238 9.04 -11.40 9.57
N GLY A 239 9.79 -10.57 8.85
CA GLY A 239 10.91 -9.79 9.38
C GLY A 239 10.50 -8.79 10.46
N MET A 240 9.37 -8.11 10.29
CA MET A 240 8.81 -7.18 11.29
C MET A 240 8.24 -7.93 12.50
N ILE A 241 7.47 -9.01 12.29
CA ILE A 241 6.94 -9.85 13.40
C ILE A 241 8.06 -10.38 14.28
N LYS A 242 9.17 -10.82 13.69
CA LYS A 242 10.35 -11.30 14.44
C LYS A 242 10.98 -10.23 15.35
N ARG A 243 10.79 -8.95 15.01
CA ARG A 243 11.34 -7.79 15.70
C ARG A 243 10.26 -7.01 16.46
N ASP A 244 9.08 -7.60 16.64
CA ASP A 244 7.97 -6.94 17.30
C ASP A 244 8.34 -6.56 18.74
N ASP A 245 7.91 -5.38 19.14
CA ASP A 245 8.06 -4.84 20.48
C ASP A 245 6.71 -4.26 20.88
N ASP A 246 5.97 -4.98 21.72
CA ASP A 246 4.58 -4.66 22.05
C ASP A 246 4.40 -3.21 22.54
N GLN A 247 5.38 -2.68 23.28
CA GLN A 247 5.32 -1.31 23.80
C GLN A 247 5.42 -0.30 22.65
N ASN A 248 6.42 -0.42 21.78
CA ASN A 248 6.59 0.47 20.64
C ASN A 248 5.49 0.30 19.61
N ARG A 249 5.06 -0.94 19.31
CA ARG A 249 3.93 -1.24 18.43
C ARG A 249 2.64 -0.62 18.95
N SER A 250 2.32 -0.80 20.24
CA SER A 250 1.12 -0.21 20.83
C SER A 250 1.15 1.31 20.76
N ALA A 251 2.28 1.94 21.08
CA ALA A 251 2.43 3.40 20.99
C ALA A 251 2.34 3.91 19.54
N LEU A 252 2.93 3.19 18.58
CA LEU A 252 2.81 3.49 17.16
C LEU A 252 1.34 3.39 16.71
N ASN A 253 0.64 2.32 17.08
CA ASN A 253 -0.75 2.08 16.72
C ASN A 253 -1.67 3.18 17.27
N SER A 254 -1.47 3.62 18.52
CA SER A 254 -2.24 4.73 19.09
C SER A 254 -2.12 6.02 18.30
N TRP A 255 -1.01 6.23 17.59
CA TRP A 255 -0.84 7.38 16.70
C TRP A 255 -1.34 7.09 15.27
N LEU A 256 -0.90 5.98 14.65
CA LEU A 256 -1.24 5.62 13.26
C LEU A 256 -2.74 5.53 13.01
N PHE A 257 -3.49 5.11 14.02
CA PHE A 257 -4.94 4.92 13.95
C PHE A 257 -5.72 5.99 14.72
N SER A 258 -5.06 7.09 15.14
CA SER A 258 -5.75 8.24 15.72
C SER A 258 -6.56 8.99 14.65
N ASP A 259 -7.68 9.59 15.05
CA ASP A 259 -8.49 10.45 14.17
C ASP A 259 -7.64 11.54 13.51
N GLN A 260 -6.74 12.15 14.28
CA GLN A 260 -5.84 13.16 13.75
C GLN A 260 -4.96 12.63 12.61
N GLN A 261 -4.36 11.45 12.76
CA GLN A 261 -3.52 10.88 11.70
C GLN A 261 -4.35 10.46 10.48
N VAL A 262 -5.56 9.93 10.72
CA VAL A 262 -6.52 9.59 9.67
C VAL A 262 -6.89 10.83 8.85
N GLU A 263 -7.21 11.95 9.51
CA GLU A 263 -7.53 13.21 8.85
C GLU A 263 -6.36 13.71 7.99
N LEU A 264 -5.13 13.66 8.52
CA LEU A 264 -3.93 14.03 7.76
C LEU A 264 -3.75 13.15 6.52
N GLN A 265 -3.95 11.84 6.67
CA GLN A 265 -3.81 10.89 5.58
C GLN A 265 -4.85 11.14 4.49
N VAL A 266 -6.10 11.43 4.86
CA VAL A 266 -7.16 11.78 3.88
C VAL A 266 -6.82 13.05 3.13
N LEU A 267 -6.33 14.09 3.81
CA LEU A 267 -5.89 15.33 3.14
C LEU A 267 -4.81 15.08 2.10
N VAL A 268 -3.86 14.17 2.38
CA VAL A 268 -2.78 13.82 1.46
C VAL A 268 -3.26 12.89 0.33
N ASP A 269 -4.07 11.88 0.62
CA ASP A 269 -4.54 10.92 -0.38
C ASP A 269 -5.58 11.52 -1.35
N GLU A 270 -6.39 12.49 -0.90
CA GLU A 270 -7.36 13.21 -1.77
C GLU A 270 -6.73 14.40 -2.51
N TYR A 271 -5.47 14.73 -2.21
CA TYR A 271 -4.79 15.84 -2.88
C TYR A 271 -4.32 15.43 -4.27
N GLU A 272 -4.82 16.15 -5.28
CA GLU A 272 -4.34 16.09 -6.65
C GLU A 272 -3.51 17.35 -6.93
N PRO A 273 -2.16 17.26 -6.94
CA PRO A 273 -1.31 18.43 -7.16
C PRO A 273 -1.56 19.03 -8.56
N ASP A 274 -1.69 20.35 -8.62
CA ASP A 274 -1.90 21.08 -9.89
C ASP A 274 -0.74 20.95 -10.89
N GLN A 275 0.43 20.55 -10.40
CA GLN A 275 1.68 20.45 -11.15
C GLN A 275 2.37 19.12 -10.87
N SER A 276 3.10 18.62 -11.86
CA SER A 276 3.99 17.46 -11.69
C SER A 276 5.11 17.76 -10.68
N LEU A 277 5.71 16.71 -10.13
CA LEU A 277 6.86 16.85 -9.23
C LEU A 277 8.03 17.58 -9.89
N GLU A 278 8.24 17.38 -11.19
CA GLU A 278 9.27 18.06 -11.97
C GLU A 278 9.00 19.56 -12.12
N GLU A 279 7.75 19.93 -12.42
CA GLU A 279 7.33 21.34 -12.48
C GLU A 279 7.47 22.00 -11.10
N TYR A 280 7.03 21.32 -10.04
CA TYR A 280 7.20 21.78 -8.67
C TYR A 280 8.67 22.02 -8.33
N ALA A 281 9.53 21.05 -8.62
CA ALA A 281 10.97 21.15 -8.36
C ALA A 281 11.62 22.32 -9.13
N ALA A 282 11.16 22.60 -10.35
CA ALA A 282 11.61 23.76 -11.12
C ALA A 282 11.20 25.08 -10.45
N VAL A 283 9.95 25.17 -9.96
CA VAL A 283 9.42 26.34 -9.25
C VAL A 283 10.20 26.63 -7.96
N LEU A 284 10.60 25.60 -7.20
CA LEU A 284 11.37 25.77 -5.97
C LEU A 284 12.70 26.51 -6.17
N GLY A 285 13.31 26.40 -7.37
CA GLY A 285 14.55 27.11 -7.70
C GLY A 285 14.36 28.62 -7.85
N GLU A 286 13.16 29.06 -8.22
CA GLU A 286 12.83 30.47 -8.43
C GLU A 286 12.13 31.09 -7.22
N SER A 287 11.28 30.30 -6.54
CA SER A 287 10.51 30.71 -5.38
C SER A 287 10.54 29.61 -4.31
N PRO A 288 11.61 29.54 -3.51
CA PRO A 288 11.71 28.54 -2.46
C PRO A 288 10.63 28.74 -1.39
N PRO A 289 10.17 27.67 -0.71
CA PRO A 289 9.18 27.80 0.34
C PRO A 289 9.80 28.48 1.56
N ASP A 290 8.95 29.09 2.39
CA ASP A 290 9.40 29.74 3.61
C ASP A 290 10.09 28.75 4.57
N ALA A 291 11.03 29.26 5.37
CA ALA A 291 11.76 28.44 6.33
C ALA A 291 10.84 27.70 7.32
N GLU A 292 9.70 28.32 7.68
CA GLU A 292 8.67 27.72 8.54
C GLU A 292 8.03 26.46 7.93
N ARG A 293 8.04 26.35 6.60
CA ARG A 293 7.58 25.16 5.87
C ARG A 293 8.69 24.13 5.73
N VAL A 294 9.90 24.59 5.38
CA VAL A 294 11.04 23.71 5.10
C VAL A 294 11.56 23.02 6.35
N GLU A 295 11.63 23.72 7.48
CA GLU A 295 12.20 23.18 8.73
C GLU A 295 11.47 21.93 9.26
N PRO A 296 10.15 21.95 9.51
CA PRO A 296 9.44 20.76 10.00
C PRO A 296 9.45 19.63 8.96
N MET A 297 9.43 19.95 7.67
CA MET A 297 9.51 18.94 6.62
C MET A 297 10.88 18.26 6.58
N LEU A 298 11.96 19.02 6.70
CA LEU A 298 13.31 18.48 6.76
C LEU A 298 13.53 17.61 8.01
N ARG A 299 12.93 17.99 9.15
CA ARG A 299 12.88 17.15 10.35
C ARG A 299 12.19 15.82 10.07
N PHE A 300 11.00 15.85 9.46
CA PHE A 300 10.27 14.66 9.07
C PHE A 300 11.07 13.75 8.12
N VAL A 301 11.70 14.32 7.08
CA VAL A 301 12.55 13.57 6.13
C VAL A 301 13.71 12.88 6.83
N ARG A 302 14.39 13.59 7.74
CA ARG A 302 15.52 13.06 8.51
C ARG A 302 15.08 11.98 9.48
N ALA A 303 14.00 12.21 10.22
CA ALA A 303 13.44 11.25 11.17
C ALA A 303 12.94 9.97 10.46
N SER A 304 12.51 10.09 9.21
CA SER A 304 12.12 8.96 8.36
C SER A 304 13.30 8.22 7.72
N HIS A 305 14.55 8.70 7.89
CA HIS A 305 15.77 8.13 7.30
C HIS A 305 15.69 7.91 5.77
N VAL A 306 14.92 8.74 5.05
CA VAL A 306 14.60 8.53 3.63
C VAL A 306 15.85 8.42 2.75
N GLY A 307 16.85 9.26 2.99
CA GLY A 307 18.10 9.23 2.23
C GLY A 307 18.88 7.93 2.39
N GLU A 308 18.95 7.40 3.62
CA GLU A 308 19.64 6.15 3.92
C GLU A 308 18.86 4.94 3.41
N PHE A 309 17.54 4.97 3.58
CA PHE A 309 16.63 3.94 3.10
C PHE A 309 16.72 3.75 1.57
N LEU A 310 16.63 4.83 0.80
CA LEU A 310 16.72 4.78 -0.66
C LEU A 310 18.12 4.35 -1.12
N PHE A 311 19.17 4.79 -0.43
CA PHE A 311 20.53 4.34 -0.71
C PHE A 311 20.71 2.84 -0.44
N ASP A 312 20.13 2.32 0.64
CA ASP A 312 20.23 0.90 0.97
C ASP A 312 19.49 0.03 -0.07
N ILE A 313 18.34 0.47 -0.58
CA ILE A 313 17.65 -0.17 -1.72
C ILE A 313 18.54 -0.15 -2.98
N GLU A 314 19.10 1.01 -3.36
CA GLU A 314 19.99 1.11 -4.53
C GLU A 314 21.19 0.17 -4.38
N ARG A 315 21.82 0.17 -3.21
CA ARG A 315 22.98 -0.66 -2.90
C ARG A 315 22.66 -2.15 -3.02
N GLU A 316 21.51 -2.56 -2.52
CA GLU A 316 21.06 -3.95 -2.60
C GLU A 316 20.78 -4.37 -4.05
N ARG A 317 20.17 -3.49 -4.86
CA ARG A 317 19.99 -3.72 -6.30
C ARG A 317 21.32 -3.85 -7.04
N ILE A 318 22.29 -2.98 -6.75
CA ILE A 318 23.63 -3.05 -7.35
C ILE A 318 24.30 -4.38 -7.00
N ARG A 319 24.24 -4.80 -5.72
CA ARG A 319 24.78 -6.08 -5.28
C ARG A 319 24.10 -7.25 -5.99
N ALA A 320 22.76 -7.27 -6.04
CA ALA A 320 22.01 -8.31 -6.74
C ALA A 320 22.39 -8.38 -8.22
N THR A 321 22.53 -7.23 -8.88
CA THR A 321 22.96 -7.15 -10.29
C THR A 321 24.37 -7.74 -10.47
N ALA A 322 25.32 -7.37 -9.61
CA ALA A 322 26.68 -7.91 -9.66
C ALA A 322 26.71 -9.43 -9.50
N GLU A 323 26.05 -9.95 -8.46
CA GLU A 323 26.00 -11.38 -8.20
C GLU A 323 25.30 -12.16 -9.33
N ILE A 324 24.22 -11.62 -9.92
CA ILE A 324 23.55 -12.24 -11.08
C ILE A 324 24.52 -12.30 -12.27
N LEU A 325 25.19 -11.19 -12.60
CA LEU A 325 26.13 -11.15 -13.73
C LEU A 325 27.33 -12.08 -13.53
N GLU A 326 27.79 -12.28 -12.29
CA GLU A 326 28.85 -13.26 -11.97
C GLU A 326 28.43 -14.71 -12.28
N THR A 327 27.13 -15.03 -12.21
CA THR A 327 26.62 -16.36 -12.58
C THR A 327 26.51 -16.57 -14.09
N VAL A 328 26.53 -15.50 -14.90
CA VAL A 328 26.27 -15.57 -16.34
C VAL A 328 27.58 -15.63 -17.15
N PRO A 329 27.82 -16.70 -17.92
CA PRO A 329 29.01 -16.77 -18.78
C PRO A 329 29.09 -15.63 -19.79
N GLY A 330 30.26 -15.00 -19.87
CA GLY A 330 30.52 -13.92 -20.84
C GLY A 330 30.02 -12.54 -20.40
N ALA A 331 29.45 -12.39 -19.20
CA ALA A 331 29.15 -11.07 -18.66
C ALA A 331 30.45 -10.25 -18.50
N HIS A 332 30.44 -9.03 -19.05
CA HIS A 332 31.60 -8.15 -19.07
C HIS A 332 31.42 -7.04 -18.03
N GLU A 333 32.01 -7.28 -16.84
CA GLU A 333 32.14 -6.36 -15.71
C GLU A 333 30.87 -6.14 -14.86
N ALA A 334 30.96 -6.56 -13.60
CA ALA A 334 29.92 -6.32 -12.60
C ALA A 334 29.93 -4.84 -12.17
N PRO A 335 28.76 -4.25 -11.83
CA PRO A 335 28.71 -2.90 -11.31
C PRO A 335 29.54 -2.77 -10.02
N ALA A 336 30.34 -1.71 -9.93
CA ALA A 336 31.11 -1.41 -8.73
C ALA A 336 30.19 -0.99 -7.58
N MET A 337 30.48 -1.48 -6.38
CA MET A 337 29.81 -1.03 -5.17
C MET A 337 30.17 0.44 -4.88
N PRO A 338 29.20 1.29 -4.46
CA PRO A 338 29.49 2.66 -4.08
C PRO A 338 30.54 2.76 -2.97
N THR A 339 31.47 3.69 -3.13
CA THR A 339 32.47 4.05 -2.12
C THR A 339 31.85 4.80 -0.94
N ALA A 340 32.61 5.01 0.13
CA ALA A 340 32.14 5.76 1.30
C ALA A 340 31.80 7.23 0.98
N ASP A 341 32.56 7.86 0.08
CA ASP A 341 32.30 9.23 -0.36
C ASP A 341 31.04 9.28 -1.24
N GLU A 342 30.89 8.35 -2.19
CA GLU A 342 29.68 8.22 -2.99
C GLU A 342 28.45 7.93 -2.14
N ARG A 343 28.58 7.13 -1.07
CA ARG A 343 27.49 6.93 -0.09
C ARG A 343 27.05 8.26 0.49
N THR A 344 27.98 9.07 0.99
CA THR A 344 27.65 10.36 1.63
C THR A 344 26.91 11.27 0.64
N THR A 345 27.43 11.41 -0.58
CA THR A 345 26.78 12.22 -1.62
C THR A 345 25.40 11.68 -1.99
N ARG A 346 25.24 10.37 -2.20
CA ARG A 346 23.94 9.79 -2.57
C ARG A 346 22.89 9.90 -1.46
N VAL A 347 23.28 9.70 -0.21
CA VAL A 347 22.36 9.88 0.93
C VAL A 347 21.88 11.33 1.02
N GLU A 348 22.76 12.31 0.80
CA GLU A 348 22.39 13.72 0.74
C GLU A 348 21.45 14.02 -0.44
N GLU A 349 21.76 13.53 -1.64
CA GLU A 349 20.91 13.66 -2.83
C GLU A 349 19.51 13.06 -2.60
N TYR A 350 19.42 11.86 -2.03
CA TYR A 350 18.14 11.23 -1.71
C TYR A 350 17.39 11.92 -0.57
N THR A 351 18.10 12.49 0.39
CA THR A 351 17.48 13.32 1.43
C THR A 351 16.85 14.57 0.82
N MET A 352 17.55 15.23 -0.10
CA MET A 352 17.02 16.41 -0.79
C MET A 352 15.86 16.05 -1.73
N PHE A 353 15.96 14.94 -2.46
CA PHE A 353 14.85 14.42 -3.25
C PHE A 353 13.62 14.14 -2.38
N GLY A 354 13.81 13.46 -1.24
CA GLY A 354 12.77 13.21 -0.26
C GLY A 354 12.12 14.50 0.22
N LEU A 355 12.91 15.53 0.55
CA LEU A 355 12.40 16.84 0.96
C LEU A 355 11.49 17.46 -0.10
N VAL A 356 11.93 17.49 -1.37
CA VAL A 356 11.14 18.05 -2.47
C VAL A 356 9.85 17.25 -2.68
N ASN A 357 9.94 15.92 -2.69
CA ASN A 357 8.78 15.05 -2.85
C ASN A 357 7.77 15.21 -1.69
N PHE A 358 8.23 15.33 -0.45
CA PHE A 358 7.32 15.52 0.68
C PHE A 358 6.73 16.93 0.73
N LEU A 359 7.47 17.96 0.34
CA LEU A 359 6.92 19.31 0.19
C LEU A 359 5.77 19.35 -0.83
N TRP A 360 5.94 18.65 -1.94
CA TRP A 360 4.93 18.51 -3.01
C TRP A 360 3.73 17.68 -2.55
N THR A 361 3.94 16.46 -2.06
CA THR A 361 2.85 15.56 -1.64
C THR A 361 2.07 16.05 -0.41
N HIS A 362 2.71 16.79 0.50
CA HIS A 362 2.08 17.28 1.74
C HIS A 362 1.71 18.75 1.65
N GLU A 363 1.73 19.37 0.48
CA GLU A 363 1.26 20.73 0.22
C GLU A 363 -0.06 21.10 0.93
N PRO A 364 -1.12 20.26 0.94
CA PRO A 364 -2.38 20.57 1.62
C PRO A 364 -2.27 20.71 3.15
N LEU A 365 -1.20 20.20 3.76
CA LEU A 365 -1.04 20.22 5.21
C LEU A 365 -0.52 21.56 5.70
N THR A 366 -0.91 21.98 6.90
CA THR A 366 -0.33 23.14 7.58
C THR A 366 1.06 22.83 8.16
N ASN A 367 1.85 23.85 8.48
CA ASN A 367 3.15 23.69 9.13
C ASN A 367 3.05 22.99 10.50
N GLU A 368 1.93 23.20 11.21
CA GLU A 368 1.63 22.53 12.48
C GLU A 368 1.37 21.04 12.27
N GLN A 369 0.61 20.69 11.24
CA GLN A 369 0.34 19.29 10.86
C GLN A 369 1.62 18.56 10.45
N ILE A 370 2.52 19.20 9.69
CA ILE A 370 3.83 18.62 9.35
C ILE A 370 4.71 18.48 10.59
N SER A 371 4.65 19.45 11.51
CA SER A 371 5.38 19.36 12.78
C SER A 371 4.89 18.18 13.62
N LEU A 372 3.60 17.88 13.60
CA LEU A 372 3.03 16.69 14.24
C LEU A 372 3.57 15.40 13.61
N LEU A 373 3.59 15.32 12.28
CA LEU A 373 4.20 14.17 11.56
C LEU A 373 5.68 14.00 11.93
N ALA A 374 6.45 15.08 11.92
CA ALA A 374 7.87 15.07 12.31
C ALA A 374 8.05 14.56 13.75
N ASN A 375 7.29 15.10 14.70
CA ASN A 375 7.36 14.68 16.11
C ASN A 375 7.04 13.19 16.29
N SER A 376 6.05 12.67 15.54
CA SER A 376 5.70 11.25 15.60
C SER A 376 6.82 10.36 15.10
N TYR A 377 7.48 10.72 13.99
CA TYR A 377 8.62 9.95 13.48
C TYR A 377 9.87 10.09 14.35
N GLU A 378 10.08 11.23 15.00
CA GLU A 378 11.18 11.44 15.97
C GLU A 378 10.97 10.70 17.30
N SER A 379 9.74 10.29 17.61
CA SER A 379 9.42 9.54 18.82
C SER A 379 10.10 8.17 18.88
N ALA A 380 10.16 7.56 20.08
CA ALA A 380 10.77 6.24 20.25
C ALA A 380 10.07 5.15 19.41
N SER A 381 8.73 5.18 19.32
CA SER A 381 7.95 4.24 18.51
C SER A 381 8.10 4.50 17.01
N GLY A 382 8.19 5.77 16.60
CA GLY A 382 8.49 6.15 15.21
C GLY A 382 9.87 5.66 14.76
N GLN A 383 10.90 5.92 15.57
CA GLN A 383 12.27 5.46 15.31
C GLN A 383 12.40 3.93 15.34
N TRP A 384 11.67 3.26 16.24
CA TRP A 384 11.56 1.80 16.24
C TRP A 384 10.98 1.30 14.91
N TYR A 385 9.88 1.90 14.45
CA TYR A 385 9.22 1.53 13.21
C TYR A 385 10.15 1.70 12.00
N VAL A 386 10.74 2.89 11.83
CA VAL A 386 11.65 3.18 10.69
C VAL A 386 12.79 2.17 10.62
N ARG A 387 13.41 1.84 11.77
CA ARG A 387 14.47 0.83 11.83
C ARG A 387 13.96 -0.57 11.48
N VAL A 388 12.91 -1.04 12.16
CA VAL A 388 12.41 -2.41 12.00
C VAL A 388 11.89 -2.65 10.58
N TYR A 389 11.18 -1.68 10.02
CA TYR A 389 10.70 -1.72 8.64
C TYR A 389 11.87 -1.80 7.64
N THR A 390 12.86 -0.91 7.78
CA THR A 390 14.05 -0.90 6.91
C THR A 390 14.82 -2.21 6.98
N GLU A 391 15.10 -2.71 8.19
CA GLU A 391 15.80 -3.99 8.38
C GLU A 391 15.02 -5.17 7.81
N ALA A 392 13.70 -5.20 7.97
CA ALA A 392 12.85 -6.24 7.43
C ALA A 392 12.86 -6.25 5.90
N LEU A 393 12.73 -5.08 5.27
CA LEU A 393 12.81 -4.95 3.80
C LEU A 393 14.18 -5.34 3.26
N MET A 394 15.27 -4.86 3.86
CA MET A 394 16.61 -5.22 3.41
C MET A 394 16.86 -6.72 3.57
N SER A 395 16.34 -7.34 4.62
CA SER A 395 16.39 -8.80 4.81
C SER A 395 15.59 -9.56 3.74
N ALA A 396 14.42 -9.05 3.36
CA ALA A 396 13.58 -9.65 2.31
C ALA A 396 14.28 -9.60 0.94
N LEU A 397 14.81 -8.43 0.57
CA LEU A 397 15.55 -8.26 -0.69
C LEU A 397 16.82 -9.13 -0.75
N ALA A 398 17.57 -9.21 0.36
CA ALA A 398 18.74 -10.08 0.44
C ALA A 398 18.37 -11.56 0.31
N THR A 399 17.25 -11.98 0.91
CA THR A 399 16.75 -13.36 0.80
C THR A 399 16.33 -13.67 -0.64
N ALA A 400 15.63 -12.76 -1.31
CA ALA A 400 15.26 -12.89 -2.72
C ALA A 400 16.50 -12.99 -3.62
N ARG A 401 17.53 -12.16 -3.36
CA ARG A 401 18.83 -12.24 -4.04
C ARG A 401 19.46 -13.61 -3.88
N GLU A 402 19.62 -14.10 -2.65
CA GLU A 402 20.25 -15.39 -2.37
C GLU A 402 19.53 -16.57 -3.04
N LYS A 403 18.19 -16.54 -3.09
CA LYS A 403 17.38 -17.54 -3.80
C LYS A 403 17.61 -17.46 -5.32
N THR A 404 17.62 -16.25 -5.88
CA THR A 404 17.89 -15.98 -7.31
C THR A 404 19.26 -16.51 -7.73
N ILE A 405 20.32 -16.17 -7.00
CA ILE A 405 21.69 -16.62 -7.30
C ILE A 405 21.82 -18.14 -7.23
N ARG A 406 21.19 -18.76 -6.24
CA ARG A 406 21.18 -20.23 -6.09
C ARG A 406 20.53 -20.90 -7.29
N ASP A 407 19.36 -20.43 -7.72
CA ASP A 407 18.62 -21.00 -8.84
C ASP A 407 19.38 -20.80 -10.16
N LEU A 408 19.94 -19.60 -10.39
CA LEU A 408 20.77 -19.32 -11.56
C LEU A 408 22.00 -20.21 -11.63
N SER A 409 22.73 -20.35 -10.52
CA SER A 409 23.92 -21.20 -10.43
C SER A 409 23.63 -22.69 -10.62
N SER A 410 22.38 -23.12 -10.43
CA SER A 410 21.95 -24.50 -10.68
C SER A 410 21.46 -24.74 -12.11
N THR A 411 21.17 -23.66 -12.84
CA THR A 411 20.59 -23.70 -14.19
C THR A 411 21.63 -23.44 -15.28
N LEU A 412 22.59 -22.55 -15.02
CA LEU A 412 23.74 -22.21 -15.87
C LEU A 412 24.94 -23.10 -15.56
#